data_AF-A0ABD6CAH4-F1
#
_entry.id   AF-A0ABD6CAH4-F1
#
_cell.length_a   1.000
_cell.length_b   1.000
_cell.length_c   1.000
_cell.angle_alpha   90.00
_cell.angle_beta   90.00
_cell.angle_gamma   90.00
#
_symmetry.space_group_name_H-M   'P 1'
#
loop_
_entity.id
_entity.type
_entity.pdbx_description
1 polymer ?
#
loop_
_entity_poly.entity_id
_entity_poly.type
_entity_poly.pdbx_seq_one_letter_code
_entity_poly.pdbx_strand_id
1 'polypeptide(L)'
;MVERVTLYRAPTAAADASAIADWLRDRVDADVEVRDRFLQRVADEELPTAFAEARVLSPYERETGNAMLGIVRYEERAMEHPERAGGVIYDGLQVQEALRDRLPDDERTLDHLHVPILDRVLGTWGDHDGRWHKRVTVLGQPALVSVPGLYEAPAKPEQYYEEQQKHALLSGDAPPREVLESAVEGEFLVEGDPRTTEALCGYVLQAYHYLDTGEAFCDDASCRLANPHRQPGVVEAQLREPEFCEVHEELYGT
;
A
#
# COMPACT_ATOMS: atom_id res chain seq x y z
N MET A 1 6.67 12.41 19.40
CA MET A 1 5.60 11.47 19.76
C MET A 1 4.43 11.82 18.89
N VAL A 2 3.83 10.83 18.24
CA VAL A 2 2.66 11.04 17.39
C VAL A 2 1.45 11.21 18.29
N GLU A 3 0.77 12.34 18.22
CA GLU A 3 -0.40 12.67 19.04
C GLU A 3 -1.71 12.43 18.26
N ARG A 4 -1.67 12.50 16.92
CA ARG A 4 -2.84 12.34 16.06
C ARG A 4 -2.55 11.46 14.87
N VAL A 5 -3.51 10.62 14.50
CA VAL A 5 -3.49 9.83 13.27
C VAL A 5 -4.77 10.10 12.49
N THR A 6 -4.64 10.48 11.22
CA THR A 6 -5.77 10.57 10.28
C THR A 6 -5.64 9.53 9.18
N LEU A 7 -6.56 8.56 9.17
CA LEU A 7 -6.71 7.64 8.05
C LEU A 7 -7.68 8.22 7.02
N TYR A 8 -7.32 8.14 5.74
CA TYR A 8 -8.22 8.53 4.66
C TYR A 8 -8.76 7.31 3.93
N ARG A 9 -10.09 7.28 3.74
CA ARG A 9 -10.80 6.16 3.11
C ARG A 9 -10.27 5.86 1.70
N ALA A 10 -10.11 4.57 1.41
CA ALA A 10 -9.93 4.09 0.06
C ALA A 10 -11.27 4.10 -0.71
N PRO A 11 -11.27 4.20 -2.05
CA PRO A 11 -12.49 4.08 -2.85
C PRO A 11 -12.97 2.62 -3.02
N THR A 12 -12.31 1.65 -2.38
CA THR A 12 -12.66 0.22 -2.44
C THR A 12 -13.32 -0.24 -1.14
N ALA A 13 -14.32 -1.11 -1.26
CA ALA A 13 -14.99 -1.73 -0.11
C ALA A 13 -14.10 -2.72 0.65
N ALA A 14 -13.03 -3.23 0.03
CA ALA A 14 -12.14 -4.23 0.65
C ALA A 14 -11.23 -3.64 1.74
N ALA A 15 -11.00 -2.32 1.74
CA ALA A 15 -10.15 -1.64 2.72
C ALA A 15 -10.99 -0.70 3.60
N ASP A 16 -11.49 -1.23 4.72
CA ASP A 16 -12.31 -0.46 5.65
C ASP A 16 -11.45 0.36 6.61
N ALA A 17 -11.30 1.66 6.30
CA ALA A 17 -10.55 2.59 7.13
C ALA A 17 -11.14 2.77 8.54
N SER A 18 -12.46 2.57 8.73
CA SER A 18 -13.07 2.65 10.06
C SER A 18 -12.61 1.48 10.92
N ALA A 19 -12.64 0.25 10.38
CA ALA A 19 -12.19 -0.93 11.09
C ALA A 19 -10.68 -0.88 11.43
N ILE A 20 -9.85 -0.37 10.51
CA ILE A 20 -8.41 -0.17 10.77
C ILE A 20 -8.21 0.87 11.88
N ALA A 21 -8.97 1.98 11.87
CA ALA A 21 -8.88 2.99 12.91
C ALA A 21 -9.30 2.43 14.28
N ASP A 22 -10.38 1.65 14.33
CA ASP A 22 -10.84 1.01 15.56
C ASP A 22 -9.77 0.07 16.12
N TRP A 23 -9.17 -0.78 15.29
CA TRP A 23 -8.08 -1.68 15.68
C TRP A 23 -6.83 -0.93 16.18
N LEU A 24 -6.49 0.20 15.54
CA LEU A 24 -5.32 1.00 15.89
C LEU A 24 -5.48 1.71 17.25
N ARG A 25 -6.69 2.20 17.58
CA ARG A 25 -6.95 2.93 18.84
C ARG A 25 -6.65 2.12 20.08
N ASP A 26 -6.79 0.80 20.01
CA ASP A 26 -6.52 -0.07 21.15
C ASP A 26 -5.01 -0.25 21.40
N ARG A 27 -4.15 0.22 20.49
CA ARG A 27 -2.70 -0.08 20.47
C ARG A 27 -1.80 1.14 20.51
N VAL A 28 -2.31 2.36 20.28
CA VAL A 28 -1.49 3.58 20.21
C VAL A 28 -2.03 4.66 21.14
N ASP A 29 -1.12 5.46 21.70
CA ASP A 29 -1.46 6.64 22.52
C ASP A 29 -1.63 7.89 21.64
N ALA A 30 -2.57 7.81 20.68
CA ALA A 30 -2.85 8.88 19.74
C ALA A 30 -4.34 8.97 19.38
N ASP A 31 -4.81 10.17 19.09
CA ASP A 31 -6.17 10.40 18.60
C ASP A 31 -6.30 9.90 17.15
N VAL A 32 -7.04 8.80 16.93
CA VAL A 32 -7.24 8.22 15.59
C VAL A 32 -8.59 8.62 15.00
N GLU A 33 -8.55 9.34 13.88
CA GLU A 33 -9.73 9.76 13.12
C GLU A 33 -9.75 9.22 11.68
N VAL A 34 -10.95 9.14 11.11
CA VAL A 34 -11.14 8.75 9.70
C VAL A 34 -11.75 9.91 8.93
N ARG A 35 -11.11 10.28 7.82
CA ARG A 35 -11.60 11.30 6.88
C ARG A 35 -11.96 10.66 5.53
N ASP A 36 -12.75 11.39 4.74
CA ASP A 36 -13.08 11.01 3.36
C ASP A 36 -11.83 10.90 2.48
N ARG A 37 -11.98 10.29 1.31
CA ARG A 37 -10.87 9.98 0.40
C ARG A 37 -9.94 11.17 0.16
N PHE A 38 -8.65 10.98 0.42
CA PHE A 38 -7.66 12.06 0.35
C PHE A 38 -7.63 12.74 -1.01
N LEU A 39 -7.53 11.96 -2.10
CA LEU A 39 -7.48 12.49 -3.47
C LEU A 39 -8.73 13.30 -3.86
N GLN A 40 -9.88 13.08 -3.21
CA GLN A 40 -11.07 13.91 -3.43
C GLN A 40 -11.00 15.20 -2.60
N ARG A 41 -10.48 15.10 -1.37
CA ARG A 41 -10.39 16.22 -0.43
C ARG A 41 -9.37 17.27 -0.88
N VAL A 42 -8.25 16.84 -1.46
CA VAL A 42 -7.16 17.73 -1.89
C VAL A 42 -7.12 17.96 -3.40
N ALA A 43 -8.23 17.69 -4.10
CA ALA A 43 -8.29 17.84 -5.55
C ALA A 43 -8.07 19.31 -5.94
N ASP A 44 -7.11 19.52 -6.85
CA ASP A 44 -6.85 20.79 -7.52
C ASP A 44 -6.43 20.52 -8.99
N GLU A 45 -6.24 21.58 -9.77
CA GLU A 45 -5.92 21.50 -11.20
C GLU A 45 -4.53 20.88 -11.47
N GLU A 46 -3.62 20.89 -10.49
CA GLU A 46 -2.24 20.43 -10.63
C GLU A 46 -2.04 18.97 -10.17
N LEU A 47 -2.96 18.43 -9.36
CA LEU A 47 -2.85 17.08 -8.83
C LEU A 47 -2.86 16.00 -9.93
N PRO A 48 -3.72 16.07 -10.96
CA PRO A 48 -3.66 15.16 -12.10
C PRO A 48 -2.33 15.25 -12.86
N THR A 49 -1.75 16.44 -12.97
CA THR A 49 -0.44 16.65 -13.61
C THR A 49 0.66 15.97 -12.81
N ALA A 50 0.69 16.16 -11.49
CA ALA A 50 1.67 15.52 -10.61
C ALA A 50 1.58 13.98 -10.69
N PHE A 51 0.38 13.42 -10.73
CA PHE A 51 0.20 11.96 -10.92
C PHE A 51 0.63 11.48 -12.30
N ALA A 52 0.41 12.28 -13.35
CA ALA A 52 0.85 11.96 -14.71
C ALA A 52 2.39 11.92 -14.81
N GLU A 53 3.08 12.85 -14.14
CA GLU A 53 4.54 12.90 -14.05
C GLU A 53 5.12 11.79 -13.17
N ALA A 54 4.41 11.36 -12.13
CA ALA A 54 4.83 10.28 -11.26
C ALA A 54 4.71 8.88 -11.90
N ARG A 55 4.11 8.72 -13.09
CA ARG A 55 3.92 7.40 -13.69
C ARG A 55 5.24 6.70 -14.01
N VAL A 56 5.37 5.45 -13.59
CA VAL A 56 6.47 4.58 -14.02
C VAL A 56 6.18 4.11 -15.45
N LEU A 57 7.05 4.49 -16.38
CA LEU A 57 6.91 4.14 -17.80
C LEU A 57 7.57 2.81 -18.14
N SER A 58 8.66 2.48 -17.47
CA SER A 58 9.44 1.25 -17.67
C SER A 58 9.99 0.76 -16.33
N PRO A 59 9.91 -0.55 -16.02
CA PRO A 59 10.43 -1.08 -14.77
C PRO A 59 11.95 -0.98 -14.63
N TYR A 60 12.68 -0.78 -15.73
CA TYR A 60 14.15 -0.77 -15.76
C TYR A 60 14.74 0.61 -16.05
N GLU A 61 13.90 1.65 -16.16
CA GLU A 61 14.35 3.03 -16.38
C GLU A 61 13.84 3.90 -15.22
N ARG A 62 14.74 4.70 -14.65
CA ARG A 62 14.41 5.55 -13.50
C ARG A 62 13.49 6.71 -13.87
N GLU A 63 13.50 7.13 -15.13
CA GLU A 63 12.66 8.23 -15.60
C GLU A 63 11.17 7.88 -15.48
N THR A 64 10.40 8.84 -14.98
CA THR A 64 8.95 8.71 -14.81
C THR A 64 8.21 9.40 -15.95
N GLY A 65 6.92 9.66 -15.75
CA GLY A 65 6.00 10.13 -16.76
C GLY A 65 6.20 11.59 -17.14
N ASN A 66 5.18 12.14 -17.77
CA ASN A 66 5.16 13.53 -18.21
C ASN A 66 3.73 14.06 -18.24
N ALA A 67 3.60 15.37 -18.38
CA ALA A 67 2.33 16.10 -18.40
C ALA A 67 1.63 16.13 -19.79
N MET A 68 1.77 15.09 -20.63
CA MET A 68 1.01 15.03 -21.88
C MET A 68 -0.51 15.08 -21.60
N LEU A 69 -1.24 15.95 -22.30
CA LEU A 69 -2.67 16.21 -22.05
C LEU A 69 -3.54 14.95 -21.93
N GLY A 70 -3.27 13.92 -22.75
CA GLY A 70 -4.02 12.66 -22.70
C GLY A 70 -3.82 11.88 -21.40
N ILE A 71 -2.62 11.98 -20.80
CA ILE A 71 -2.22 11.34 -19.55
C ILE A 71 -2.85 12.10 -18.38
N VAL A 72 -2.73 13.43 -18.37
CA VAL A 72 -3.36 14.30 -17.35
C VAL A 72 -4.88 14.08 -17.33
N ARG A 73 -5.53 14.04 -18.50
CA ARG A 73 -6.97 13.74 -18.60
C ARG A 73 -7.34 12.33 -18.14
N TYR A 74 -6.43 11.37 -18.24
CA TYR A 74 -6.67 10.07 -17.61
C TYR A 74 -6.68 10.23 -16.10
N GLU A 75 -5.71 10.95 -15.52
CA GLU A 75 -5.62 11.13 -14.06
C GLU A 75 -6.83 11.86 -13.50
N GLU A 76 -7.29 12.93 -14.16
CA GLU A 76 -8.54 13.62 -13.83
C GLU A 76 -9.71 12.61 -13.73
N ARG A 77 -9.91 11.82 -14.79
CA ARG A 77 -10.97 10.81 -14.81
C ARG A 77 -10.77 9.72 -13.77
N ALA A 78 -9.54 9.29 -13.52
CA ALA A 78 -9.23 8.24 -12.54
C ALA A 78 -9.42 8.73 -11.10
N MET A 79 -9.25 10.03 -10.84
CA MET A 79 -9.56 10.64 -9.53
C MET A 79 -11.07 10.81 -9.36
N GLU A 80 -11.78 11.25 -10.40
CA GLU A 80 -13.25 11.37 -10.37
C GLU A 80 -13.96 10.01 -10.29
N HIS A 81 -13.47 9.04 -11.06
CA HIS A 81 -14.01 7.70 -11.25
C HIS A 81 -12.94 6.62 -10.99
N PRO A 82 -12.63 6.34 -9.71
CA PRO A 82 -11.56 5.42 -9.32
C PRO A 82 -11.68 4.01 -9.90
N GLU A 83 -12.90 3.54 -10.13
CA GLU A 83 -13.18 2.23 -10.74
C GLU A 83 -12.67 2.11 -12.20
N ARG A 84 -12.31 3.24 -12.82
CA ARG A 84 -11.72 3.30 -14.17
C ARG A 84 -10.20 3.38 -14.16
N ALA A 85 -9.59 3.50 -12.98
CA ALA A 85 -8.14 3.45 -12.83
C ALA A 85 -7.65 2.00 -12.96
N GLY A 86 -6.42 1.83 -13.47
CA GLY A 86 -5.81 0.50 -13.57
C GLY A 86 -4.62 0.46 -14.51
N GLY A 87 -3.71 -0.49 -14.26
CA GLY A 87 -2.55 -0.76 -15.12
C GLY A 87 -1.42 0.29 -15.05
N VAL A 88 -1.45 1.19 -14.06
CA VAL A 88 -0.44 2.23 -13.86
C VAL A 88 0.25 2.03 -12.52
N ILE A 89 1.58 2.08 -12.54
CA ILE A 89 2.44 2.14 -11.36
C ILE A 89 2.92 3.59 -11.23
N TYR A 90 2.96 4.10 -10.01
CA TYR A 90 3.43 5.46 -9.72
C TYR A 90 4.67 5.41 -8.85
N ASP A 91 5.59 6.35 -9.07
CA ASP A 91 6.64 6.65 -8.11
C ASP A 91 6.01 7.13 -6.81
N GLY A 92 6.10 6.29 -5.79
CA GLY A 92 5.55 6.52 -4.48
C GLY A 92 6.14 7.74 -3.77
N LEU A 93 7.38 8.12 -4.08
CA LEU A 93 8.01 9.30 -3.49
C LEU A 93 7.47 10.59 -4.13
N GLN A 94 7.33 10.62 -5.46
CA GLN A 94 6.69 11.76 -6.15
C GLN A 94 5.22 11.90 -5.75
N VAL A 95 4.49 10.80 -5.63
CA VAL A 95 3.11 10.83 -5.11
C VAL A 95 3.09 11.35 -3.68
N GLN A 96 3.99 10.87 -2.80
CA GLN A 96 4.05 11.33 -1.41
C GLN A 96 4.31 12.84 -1.33
N GLU A 97 5.24 13.36 -2.12
CA GLU A 97 5.54 14.79 -2.20
C GLU A 97 4.34 15.60 -2.70
N ALA A 98 3.72 15.18 -3.81
CA ALA A 98 2.53 15.84 -4.34
C ALA A 98 1.36 15.89 -3.34
N LEU A 99 1.19 14.85 -2.53
CA LEU A 99 0.18 14.78 -1.49
C LEU A 99 0.56 15.59 -0.25
N ARG A 100 1.84 15.60 0.14
CA ARG A 100 2.37 16.43 1.24
C ARG A 100 2.13 17.91 0.97
N ASP A 101 2.38 18.36 -0.26
CA ASP A 101 2.22 19.76 -0.66
C ASP A 101 0.79 20.28 -0.60
N ARG A 102 -0.19 19.39 -0.40
CA ARG A 102 -1.60 19.71 -0.29
C ARG A 102 -2.20 19.47 1.10
N LEU A 103 -1.39 19.03 2.06
CA LEU A 103 -1.81 19.00 3.46
C LEU A 103 -1.92 20.43 4.01
N PRO A 104 -2.82 20.73 4.96
CA PRO A 104 -2.79 22.02 5.65
C PRO A 104 -1.44 22.24 6.35
N ASP A 105 -0.87 23.44 6.27
CA ASP A 105 0.47 23.74 6.81
C ASP A 105 0.59 23.44 8.31
N ASP A 106 -0.51 23.63 9.06
CA ASP A 106 -0.63 23.35 10.48
C ASP A 106 -0.83 21.87 10.82
N GLU A 107 -1.13 21.02 9.83
CA GLU A 107 -1.23 19.55 9.98
C GLU A 107 0.05 18.82 9.48
N ARG A 108 1.05 19.53 8.92
CA ARG A 108 2.29 18.92 8.37
C ARG A 108 3.39 18.63 9.41
N THR A 109 3.06 18.66 10.69
CA THR A 109 3.99 18.45 11.81
C THR A 109 4.22 16.95 12.06
N LEU A 110 5.26 16.61 12.84
CA LEU A 110 5.61 15.22 13.13
C LEU A 110 4.75 14.59 14.24
N ASP A 111 3.91 15.38 14.91
CA ASP A 111 2.91 14.91 15.87
C ASP A 111 1.60 14.46 15.20
N HIS A 112 1.42 14.73 13.90
CA HIS A 112 0.21 14.35 13.16
C HIS A 112 0.57 13.41 11.99
N LEU A 113 0.24 12.13 12.11
CA LEU A 113 0.35 11.17 11.03
C LEU A 113 -0.85 11.22 10.08
N HIS A 114 -0.58 11.48 8.81
CA HIS A 114 -1.56 11.30 7.74
C HIS A 114 -1.33 10.00 6.98
N VAL A 115 -2.37 9.17 6.85
CA VAL A 115 -2.31 7.90 6.12
C VAL A 115 -3.39 7.78 5.03
N PRO A 116 -3.12 8.24 3.80
CA PRO A 116 -3.96 7.93 2.66
C PRO A 116 -3.91 6.44 2.30
N ILE A 117 -5.06 5.77 2.37
CA ILE A 117 -5.23 4.43 1.82
C ILE A 117 -5.65 4.58 0.35
N LEU A 118 -4.78 4.15 -0.56
CA LEU A 118 -4.86 4.41 -1.99
C LEU A 118 -5.20 3.16 -2.79
N ASP A 119 -5.95 3.37 -3.86
CA ASP A 119 -6.25 2.43 -4.94
C ASP A 119 -5.27 2.57 -6.12
N ARG A 120 -4.02 2.96 -5.83
CA ARG A 120 -2.95 3.20 -6.81
C ARG A 120 -1.79 2.28 -6.50
N VAL A 121 -1.25 1.61 -7.52
CA VAL A 121 -0.03 0.80 -7.35
C VAL A 121 1.15 1.74 -7.18
N LEU A 122 1.81 1.68 -6.03
CA LEU A 122 3.00 2.49 -5.76
C LEU A 122 4.25 1.66 -5.97
N GLY A 123 5.33 2.30 -6.39
CA GLY A 123 6.65 1.71 -6.43
C GLY A 123 7.74 2.71 -6.07
N THR A 124 8.92 2.20 -5.74
CA THR A 124 10.12 3.01 -5.49
C THR A 124 11.27 2.47 -6.30
N TRP A 125 12.15 3.34 -6.79
CA TRP A 125 13.36 2.94 -7.48
C TRP A 125 14.35 2.27 -6.53
N GLY A 126 14.81 1.06 -6.88
CA GLY A 126 15.85 0.36 -6.15
C GLY A 126 17.23 0.75 -6.66
N ASP A 127 17.96 1.62 -5.96
CA ASP A 127 19.33 1.98 -6.36
C ASP A 127 20.30 0.77 -6.31
N HIS A 128 19.94 -0.30 -5.58
CA HIS A 128 20.75 -1.51 -5.42
C HIS A 128 20.67 -2.47 -6.62
N ASP A 129 19.56 -2.48 -7.36
CA ASP A 129 19.34 -3.40 -8.49
C ASP A 129 18.84 -2.72 -9.77
N GLY A 130 18.69 -1.40 -9.75
CA GLY A 130 18.42 -0.57 -10.93
C GLY A 130 17.05 -0.83 -11.55
N ARG A 131 16.02 -1.06 -10.72
CA ARG A 131 14.65 -1.23 -11.19
C ARG A 131 13.60 -0.72 -10.20
N TRP A 132 12.39 -0.53 -10.69
CA TRP A 132 11.22 -0.21 -9.88
C TRP A 132 10.73 -1.43 -9.10
N HIS A 133 10.47 -1.22 -7.82
CA HIS A 133 9.85 -2.21 -6.95
C HIS A 133 8.51 -1.69 -6.49
N LYS A 134 7.45 -2.47 -6.70
CA LYS A 134 6.15 -2.17 -6.12
C LYS A 134 6.24 -2.18 -4.58
N ARG A 135 5.38 -1.39 -3.92
CA ARG A 135 5.33 -1.24 -2.47
C ARG A 135 3.90 -1.35 -1.97
N VAL A 136 3.73 -1.97 -0.80
CA VAL A 136 2.48 -1.89 -0.04
C VAL A 136 2.41 -0.56 0.71
N THR A 137 3.53 -0.13 1.31
CA THR A 137 3.62 1.14 2.04
C THR A 137 4.79 1.99 1.56
N VAL A 138 4.61 3.31 1.56
CA VAL A 138 5.67 4.32 1.44
C VAL A 138 5.66 5.12 2.74
N LEU A 139 6.61 4.80 3.62
CA LEU A 139 6.75 5.46 4.92
C LEU A 139 7.16 6.94 4.72
N GLY A 140 6.85 7.78 5.72
CA GLY A 140 7.08 9.22 5.67
C GLY A 140 5.81 10.00 5.97
N GLN A 141 5.70 11.20 5.41
CA GLN A 141 4.60 12.13 5.69
C GLN A 141 4.05 12.73 4.39
N PRO A 142 2.77 12.52 4.03
CA PRO A 142 1.93 11.47 4.57
C PRO A 142 2.53 10.08 4.32
N ALA A 143 2.21 9.09 5.16
CA ALA A 143 2.54 7.70 4.88
C ALA A 143 1.51 7.14 3.90
N LEU A 144 1.94 6.55 2.79
CA LEU A 144 1.02 6.05 1.76
C LEU A 144 0.83 4.55 1.92
N VAL A 145 -0.42 4.09 1.94
CA VAL A 145 -0.75 2.66 1.96
C VAL A 145 -1.49 2.29 0.68
N SER A 146 -0.92 1.40 -0.12
CA SER A 146 -1.46 0.95 -1.41
C SER A 146 -2.22 -0.36 -1.24
N VAL A 147 -3.54 -0.32 -1.41
CA VAL A 147 -4.38 -1.53 -1.45
C VAL A 147 -3.93 -2.48 -2.57
N PRO A 148 -3.73 -2.06 -3.83
CA PRO A 148 -3.24 -2.98 -4.84
C PRO A 148 -1.79 -3.41 -4.61
N GLY A 149 -0.99 -2.58 -3.94
CA GLY A 149 0.34 -2.96 -3.47
C GLY A 149 0.33 -4.22 -2.63
N LEU A 150 -0.66 -4.40 -1.76
CA LEU A 150 -0.78 -5.57 -0.86
C LEU A 150 -0.79 -6.91 -1.61
N TYR A 151 -1.48 -7.00 -2.74
CA TYR A 151 -1.60 -8.24 -3.52
C TYR A 151 -0.74 -8.29 -4.78
N GLU A 152 -0.15 -7.16 -5.21
CA GLU A 152 0.72 -7.09 -6.39
C GLU A 152 2.22 -6.95 -6.08
N ALA A 153 2.60 -6.37 -4.95
CA ALA A 153 3.99 -6.07 -4.65
C ALA A 153 4.79 -7.27 -4.13
N PRO A 154 4.30 -8.01 -3.11
CA PRO A 154 4.98 -9.21 -2.65
C PRO A 154 4.87 -10.32 -3.71
N ALA A 155 5.97 -11.02 -3.96
CA ALA A 155 5.98 -12.13 -4.92
C ALA A 155 5.02 -13.26 -4.47
N LYS A 156 4.34 -13.89 -5.43
CA LYS A 156 3.44 -15.03 -5.17
C LYS A 156 4.23 -16.24 -4.66
N PRO A 157 3.58 -17.23 -4.01
CA PRO A 157 4.25 -18.46 -3.58
C PRO A 157 4.88 -19.20 -4.77
N GLU A 158 5.95 -19.96 -4.53
CA GLU A 158 6.64 -20.71 -5.60
C GLU A 158 5.70 -21.69 -6.30
N GLN A 159 4.81 -22.34 -5.54
CA GLN A 159 3.77 -23.24 -6.05
C GLN A 159 2.88 -22.59 -7.11
N TYR A 160 2.58 -21.29 -6.99
CA TYR A 160 1.79 -20.56 -8.00
C TYR A 160 2.46 -20.61 -9.37
N TYR A 161 3.79 -20.44 -9.42
CA TYR A 161 4.55 -20.47 -10.66
C TYR A 161 4.73 -21.90 -11.18
N GLU A 162 4.89 -22.87 -10.30
CA GLU A 162 4.93 -24.29 -10.68
C GLU A 162 3.62 -24.72 -11.34
N GLU A 163 2.47 -24.37 -10.77
CA GLU A 163 1.16 -24.68 -11.34
C GLU A 163 0.92 -23.94 -12.66
N GLN A 164 1.33 -22.66 -12.75
CA GLN A 164 1.30 -21.92 -14.01
C GLN A 164 2.12 -22.61 -15.11
N GLN A 165 3.32 -23.10 -14.77
CA GLN A 165 4.19 -23.79 -15.72
C GLN A 165 3.65 -25.17 -16.12
N LYS A 166 3.14 -25.96 -15.16
CA LYS A 166 2.50 -27.27 -15.43
C LYS A 166 1.33 -27.11 -16.38
N HIS A 167 0.46 -26.13 -16.15
CA HIS A 167 -0.66 -25.85 -17.03
C HIS A 167 -0.20 -25.40 -18.42
N ALA A 168 0.74 -24.45 -18.52
CA ALA A 168 1.25 -24.01 -19.81
C ALA A 168 1.82 -25.17 -20.66
N LEU A 169 2.48 -26.16 -20.01
CA LEU A 169 2.98 -27.37 -20.67
C LEU A 169 1.86 -28.32 -21.14
N LEU A 170 0.72 -28.37 -20.44
CA LEU A 170 -0.39 -29.27 -20.73
C LEU A 170 -1.41 -28.69 -21.72
N SER A 171 -1.72 -27.40 -21.60
CA SER A 171 -2.76 -26.71 -22.39
C SER A 171 -2.21 -25.80 -23.48
N GLY A 172 -0.90 -25.52 -23.52
CA GLY A 172 -0.29 -24.58 -24.47
C GLY A 172 -0.54 -23.10 -24.14
N ASP A 173 -1.51 -22.82 -23.27
CA ASP A 173 -1.84 -21.49 -22.75
C ASP A 173 -1.68 -21.45 -21.22
N ALA A 174 -1.41 -20.25 -20.68
CA ALA A 174 -1.46 -20.02 -19.25
C ALA A 174 -2.90 -20.21 -18.74
N PRO A 175 -3.10 -20.89 -17.60
CA PRO A 175 -4.43 -21.10 -17.05
C PRO A 175 -5.07 -19.75 -16.63
N PRO A 176 -6.41 -19.65 -16.62
CA PRO A 176 -7.09 -18.46 -16.13
C PRO A 176 -6.60 -18.11 -14.71
N ARG A 177 -6.41 -16.82 -14.45
CA ARG A 177 -5.89 -16.32 -13.17
C ARG A 177 -6.67 -16.87 -11.96
N GLU A 178 -7.98 -16.93 -12.06
CA GLU A 178 -8.90 -17.49 -11.06
C GLU A 178 -8.60 -18.96 -10.71
N VAL A 179 -8.14 -19.75 -11.68
CA VAL A 179 -7.78 -21.18 -11.48
C VAL A 179 -6.47 -21.30 -10.70
N LEU A 180 -5.48 -20.45 -10.97
CA LEU A 180 -4.24 -20.42 -10.20
C LEU A 180 -4.46 -19.87 -8.78
N GLU A 181 -5.37 -18.91 -8.64
CA GLU A 181 -5.70 -18.29 -7.35
C GLU A 181 -6.45 -19.22 -6.41
N SER A 182 -7.28 -20.12 -6.94
CA SER A 182 -7.98 -21.14 -6.16
C SER A 182 -7.10 -22.35 -5.80
N ALA A 183 -6.01 -22.62 -6.52
CA ALA A 183 -5.15 -23.77 -6.28
C ALA A 183 -4.23 -23.63 -5.04
N VAL A 184 -4.02 -22.41 -4.55
CA VAL A 184 -3.13 -22.09 -3.40
C VAL A 184 -3.91 -21.26 -2.36
N GLU A 185 -5.12 -21.72 -2.05
CA GLU A 185 -6.06 -21.01 -1.18
C GLU A 185 -5.43 -20.68 0.18
N GLY A 186 -5.45 -19.39 0.55
CA GLY A 186 -4.97 -18.91 1.85
C GLY A 186 -3.51 -18.50 1.92
N GLU A 187 -2.64 -18.88 0.98
CA GLU A 187 -1.20 -18.54 1.02
C GLU A 187 -0.84 -17.19 0.37
N PHE A 188 -1.79 -16.54 -0.29
CA PHE A 188 -1.62 -15.18 -0.80
C PHE A 188 -2.93 -14.41 -0.90
N LEU A 189 -2.80 -13.08 -1.01
CA LEU A 189 -3.91 -12.15 -1.17
C LEU A 189 -4.15 -11.81 -2.64
N VAL A 190 -5.41 -11.57 -2.99
CA VAL A 190 -5.89 -11.19 -4.33
C VAL A 190 -6.69 -9.89 -4.29
N GLU A 191 -7.06 -9.38 -5.46
CA GLU A 191 -7.94 -8.21 -5.55
C GLU A 191 -9.30 -8.53 -4.93
N GLY A 192 -9.77 -7.67 -4.03
CA GLY A 192 -11.04 -7.85 -3.32
C GLY A 192 -11.01 -8.92 -2.22
N ASP A 193 -9.84 -9.41 -1.81
CA ASP A 193 -9.72 -10.39 -0.75
C ASP A 193 -10.33 -9.87 0.57
N PRO A 194 -11.23 -10.62 1.24
CA PRO A 194 -11.89 -10.17 2.46
C PRO A 194 -10.91 -9.94 3.64
N ARG A 195 -9.68 -10.46 3.55
CA ARG A 195 -8.61 -10.28 4.55
C ARG A 195 -7.85 -8.96 4.37
N THR A 196 -8.18 -8.15 3.35
CA THR A 196 -7.50 -6.90 3.03
C THR A 196 -7.48 -5.93 4.21
N THR A 197 -8.62 -5.62 4.82
CA THR A 197 -8.70 -4.73 5.99
C THR A 197 -7.76 -5.18 7.11
N GLU A 198 -7.82 -6.47 7.48
CA GLU A 198 -6.98 -7.03 8.55
C GLU A 198 -5.50 -6.89 8.22
N ALA A 199 -5.10 -7.22 7.00
CA ALA A 199 -3.71 -7.12 6.60
C ALA A 199 -3.18 -5.68 6.56
N LEU A 200 -4.04 -4.70 6.25
CA LEU A 200 -3.66 -3.28 6.22
C LEU A 200 -3.46 -2.69 7.62
N CYS A 201 -4.00 -3.30 8.68
CA CYS A 201 -3.77 -2.86 10.07
C CYS A 201 -2.28 -2.76 10.41
N GLY A 202 -1.48 -3.80 10.09
CA GLY A 202 -0.05 -3.77 10.37
C GLY A 202 0.71 -2.74 9.53
N TYR A 203 0.34 -2.53 8.26
CA TYR A 203 0.98 -1.49 7.43
C TYR A 203 0.66 -0.06 7.89
N VAL A 204 -0.53 0.17 8.45
CA VAL A 204 -0.87 1.45 9.10
C VAL A 204 -0.10 1.60 10.41
N LEU A 205 0.03 0.54 11.21
CA LEU A 205 0.85 0.56 12.42
C LEU A 205 2.34 0.80 12.10
N GLN A 206 2.87 0.25 11.00
CA GLN A 206 4.23 0.54 10.53
C GLN A 206 4.44 2.03 10.26
N ALA A 207 3.45 2.71 9.67
CA ALA A 207 3.51 4.15 9.45
C ALA A 207 3.54 4.94 10.77
N TYR A 208 2.73 4.54 11.75
CA TYR A 208 2.74 5.10 13.11
C TYR A 208 4.09 4.88 13.78
N HIS A 209 4.54 3.63 13.84
CA HIS A 209 5.79 3.24 14.47
C HIS A 209 6.96 4.02 13.87
N TYR A 210 7.07 4.07 12.54
CA TYR A 210 8.14 4.80 11.86
C TYR A 210 8.17 6.30 12.20
N LEU A 211 7.00 6.96 12.25
CA LEU A 211 6.96 8.37 12.59
C LEU A 211 7.31 8.62 14.06
N ASP A 212 6.91 7.72 14.94
CA ASP A 212 7.11 7.84 16.39
C ASP A 212 8.56 7.52 16.82
N THR A 213 9.16 6.50 16.22
CA THR A 213 10.47 5.95 16.64
C THR A 213 11.60 6.22 15.64
N GLY A 214 11.26 6.43 14.36
CA GLY A 214 12.23 6.46 13.25
C GLY A 214 12.64 5.08 12.73
N GLU A 215 12.14 3.99 13.32
CA GLU A 215 12.44 2.62 12.92
C GLU A 215 11.49 2.14 11.82
N ALA A 216 12.03 1.62 10.72
CA ALA A 216 11.23 1.35 9.52
C ALA A 216 10.44 0.03 9.59
N PHE A 217 11.14 -1.10 9.71
CA PHE A 217 10.52 -2.43 9.70
C PHE A 217 11.20 -3.35 10.70
N CYS A 218 10.42 -4.25 11.28
CA CYS A 218 10.94 -5.28 12.17
C CYS A 218 11.68 -6.36 11.36
N ASP A 219 12.81 -6.83 11.90
CA ASP A 219 13.59 -7.95 11.33
C ASP A 219 12.94 -9.32 11.59
N ASP A 220 12.01 -9.41 12.56
CA ASP A 220 11.24 -10.63 12.81
C ASP A 220 10.17 -10.80 11.73
N ALA A 221 10.33 -11.85 10.91
CA ALA A 221 9.49 -12.08 9.74
C ALA A 221 8.01 -12.40 10.06
N SER A 222 7.69 -12.81 11.30
CA SER A 222 6.32 -13.05 11.74
C SER A 222 5.67 -11.86 12.45
N CYS A 223 6.43 -10.80 12.73
CA CYS A 223 5.86 -9.61 13.36
C CYS A 223 5.02 -8.80 12.36
N ARG A 224 3.87 -8.25 12.77
CA ARG A 224 3.07 -7.30 11.98
C ARG A 224 3.83 -6.08 11.47
N LEU A 225 4.96 -5.73 12.09
CA LEU A 225 5.84 -4.64 11.65
C LEU A 225 6.92 -5.07 10.63
N ALA A 226 6.93 -6.34 10.22
CA ALA A 226 7.79 -6.81 9.13
C ALA A 226 7.36 -6.24 7.77
N ASN A 227 8.30 -6.23 6.82
CA ASN A 227 8.02 -5.93 5.40
C ASN A 227 8.35 -7.14 4.51
N PRO A 228 7.50 -8.19 4.49
CA PRO A 228 7.78 -9.39 3.74
C PRO A 228 7.75 -9.15 2.22
N HIS A 229 8.76 -9.63 1.51
CA HIS A 229 8.84 -9.50 0.06
C HIS A 229 8.04 -10.57 -0.72
N ARG A 230 7.42 -11.53 0.00
CA ARG A 230 6.63 -12.61 -0.58
C ARG A 230 5.30 -12.75 0.15
N GLN A 231 4.28 -13.16 -0.58
CA GLN A 231 2.92 -13.33 -0.07
C GLN A 231 2.80 -14.28 1.13
N PRO A 232 3.49 -15.45 1.19
CA PRO A 232 3.45 -16.28 2.39
C PRO A 232 3.91 -15.56 3.65
N GLY A 233 4.94 -14.72 3.54
CA GLY A 233 5.41 -13.90 4.66
C GLY A 233 4.42 -12.79 5.02
N VAL A 234 3.72 -12.21 4.05
CA VAL A 234 2.64 -11.25 4.33
C VAL A 234 1.49 -11.92 5.07
N VAL A 235 1.08 -13.11 4.64
CA VAL A 235 0.05 -13.89 5.34
C VAL A 235 0.51 -14.23 6.76
N GLU A 236 1.75 -14.67 6.93
CA GLU A 236 2.32 -14.96 8.26
C GLU A 236 2.30 -13.73 9.16
N ALA A 237 2.95 -12.65 8.73
CA ALA A 237 3.12 -11.44 9.53
C ALA A 237 1.81 -10.71 9.83
N GLN A 238 0.85 -10.71 8.90
CA GLN A 238 -0.32 -9.84 8.98
C GLN A 238 -1.61 -10.57 9.39
N LEU A 239 -1.65 -11.91 9.31
CA LEU A 239 -2.89 -12.68 9.45
C LEU A 239 -2.75 -13.91 10.36
N ARG A 240 -1.58 -14.18 10.93
CA ARG A 240 -1.34 -15.32 11.85
C ARG A 240 -0.93 -14.82 13.23
N GLU A 241 -1.10 -15.69 14.22
CA GLU A 241 -0.62 -15.47 15.58
C GLU A 241 0.76 -16.13 15.77
N PRO A 242 1.64 -15.54 16.61
CA PRO A 242 1.44 -14.28 17.34
C PRO A 242 1.47 -13.05 16.43
N GLU A 243 0.72 -11.99 16.78
CA GLU A 243 0.64 -10.76 15.98
C GLU A 243 1.97 -9.98 15.97
N PHE A 244 2.73 -10.07 17.05
CA PHE A 244 3.96 -9.32 17.25
C PHE A 244 5.09 -10.22 17.74
N CYS A 245 6.34 -9.79 17.50
CA CYS A 245 7.48 -10.35 18.23
C CYS A 245 7.45 -9.84 19.68
N GLU A 246 8.20 -10.48 20.58
CA GLU A 246 8.19 -10.16 22.03
C GLU A 246 8.35 -8.67 22.31
N VAL A 247 9.23 -7.98 21.57
CA VAL A 247 9.47 -6.52 21.74
C VAL A 247 8.25 -5.69 21.35
N HIS A 248 7.61 -6.01 20.23
CA HIS A 248 6.46 -5.24 19.74
C HIS A 248 5.16 -5.64 20.43
N GLU A 249 5.09 -6.83 21.03
CA GLU A 249 3.99 -7.24 21.90
C GLU A 249 3.95 -6.35 23.16
N GLU A 250 5.10 -5.99 23.73
CA GLU A 250 5.17 -5.05 24.86
C GLU A 250 4.70 -3.63 24.50
N LEU A 251 4.79 -3.25 23.22
CA LEU A 251 4.44 -1.91 22.74
C LEU A 251 3.00 -1.81 22.21
N TYR A 252 2.53 -2.84 21.52
CA TYR A 252 1.30 -2.82 20.73
C TYR A 252 0.37 -4.02 21.00
N GLY A 253 0.77 -4.96 21.86
CA GLY A 253 -0.11 -6.02 22.34
C GLY A 253 -1.26 -5.46 23.18
N THR A 254 -2.39 -6.15 23.18
CA THR A 254 -3.63 -5.76 23.90
C THR A 254 -4.00 -6.74 25.00
#